data_AF-A0A977KAS9-F1
#
_entry.id   AF-A0A977KAS9-F1
#
_cell.length_a   1.000
_cell.length_b   1.000
_cell.length_c   1.000
_cell.angle_alpha   90.00
_cell.angle_beta   90.00
_cell.angle_gamma   90.00
#
_symmetry.space_group_name_H-M   'P 1'
#
loop_
_entity.id
_entity.type
_entity.pdbx_description
1 polymer ?
#
loop_
_entity_poly.entity_id
_entity_poly.type
_entity_poly.pdbx_seq_one_letter_code
_entity_poly.pdbx_strand_id
1 'polypeptide(L)'
;MCKEPLSFYDRSRSVEEPLYCHSALIVLMMNELFEKELRALSRKVKGIEKAAYLVAILHDIGKVGIRRDRGGKSTFPFHEALSAYMTYKWLKDDLLSLGIPEDLLGPTIYAVAMHHHAMRDAFDMEARNIGVFKIKGIASSRLAELFPSLKETEGKEVMANEVKNKVLDLAETLIASRLKREAFVLAGFVSVADSAAALLFRGKHYSDQEPIDSTAIPKKFIGRALEEKGVNLSEFLSRKVECDKVWKDALNLIKPSF
;
A
#
# COMPACT_ATOMS: atom_id res chain seq x y z
N MET A 1 -10.00 -11.87 17.55
CA MET A 1 -9.68 -11.95 16.11
C MET A 1 -10.31 -10.76 15.41
N CYS A 2 -9.49 -10.00 14.68
CA CYS A 2 -9.92 -8.87 13.87
C CYS A 2 -10.95 -9.31 12.81
N LYS A 3 -12.02 -8.52 12.62
CA LYS A 3 -13.02 -8.74 11.55
C LYS A 3 -12.61 -8.11 10.21
N GLU A 4 -11.54 -7.34 10.20
CA GLU A 4 -11.02 -6.63 9.02
C GLU A 4 -10.01 -7.50 8.27
N PRO A 5 -9.84 -7.28 6.96
CA PRO A 5 -8.69 -7.79 6.24
C PRO A 5 -7.39 -7.35 6.92
N LEU A 6 -6.38 -8.22 6.90
CA LEU A 6 -5.10 -7.98 7.54
C LEU A 6 -4.04 -7.62 6.50
N SER A 7 -3.21 -6.61 6.78
CA SER A 7 -1.97 -6.38 6.01
C SER A 7 -0.84 -7.30 6.48
N PHE A 8 -0.91 -7.75 7.74
CA PHE A 8 0.05 -8.62 8.39
C PHE A 8 -0.57 -9.42 9.54
N TYR A 9 -0.05 -10.63 9.75
CA TYR A 9 -0.40 -11.46 10.89
C TYR A 9 0.78 -12.34 11.27
N ASP A 10 1.12 -12.34 12.55
CA ASP A 10 2.05 -13.29 13.16
C ASP A 10 1.39 -13.96 14.36
N ARG A 11 1.00 -15.23 14.17
CA ARG A 11 0.35 -16.04 15.20
C ARG A 11 1.27 -16.29 16.41
N SER A 12 2.58 -16.43 16.19
CA SER A 12 3.52 -16.73 17.27
C SER A 12 3.65 -15.59 18.28
N ARG A 13 3.42 -14.35 17.82
CA ARG A 13 3.49 -13.13 18.64
C ARG A 13 2.14 -12.50 18.88
N SER A 14 1.06 -13.10 18.39
CA SER A 14 -0.31 -12.56 18.43
C SER A 14 -0.41 -11.12 17.89
N VAL A 15 0.35 -10.81 16.83
CA VAL A 15 0.35 -9.50 16.17
C VAL A 15 -0.62 -9.56 15.00
N GLU A 16 -1.70 -8.79 15.05
CA GLU A 16 -2.64 -8.59 13.95
C GLU A 16 -2.58 -7.13 13.51
N GLU A 17 -2.26 -6.88 12.24
CA GLU A 17 -2.28 -5.53 11.68
C GLU A 17 -3.44 -5.41 10.67
N PRO A 18 -4.49 -4.65 10.99
CA PRO A 18 -5.58 -4.41 10.05
C PRO A 18 -5.12 -3.63 8.82
N LEU A 19 -5.58 -4.05 7.65
CA LEU A 19 -5.18 -3.47 6.36
C LEU A 19 -5.47 -1.96 6.27
N TYR A 20 -6.65 -1.52 6.72
CA TYR A 20 -6.99 -0.09 6.71
C TYR A 20 -6.06 0.73 7.61
N CYS A 21 -5.65 0.16 8.75
CA CYS A 21 -4.80 0.82 9.73
C CYS A 21 -3.39 0.99 9.18
N HIS A 22 -2.86 -0.07 8.58
CA HIS A 22 -1.59 -0.04 7.86
C HIS A 22 -1.58 0.99 6.74
N SER A 23 -2.60 0.93 5.87
CA SER A 23 -2.79 1.85 4.74
C SER A 23 -2.82 3.32 5.20
N ALA A 24 -3.57 3.64 6.25
CA ALA A 24 -3.63 4.99 6.80
C ALA A 24 -2.31 5.41 7.48
N LEU A 25 -1.62 4.49 8.15
CA LEU A 25 -0.31 4.78 8.71
C LEU A 25 0.69 5.19 7.63
N ILE A 26 0.63 4.55 6.45
CA ILE A 26 1.49 4.89 5.31
C ILE A 26 1.17 6.28 4.78
N VAL A 27 -0.10 6.69 4.72
CA VAL A 27 -0.46 8.07 4.37
C VAL A 27 0.21 9.08 5.31
N LEU A 28 0.13 8.82 6.62
CA LEU A 28 0.77 9.68 7.63
C LEU A 28 2.29 9.67 7.51
N MET A 29 2.91 8.51 7.32
CA MET A 29 4.36 8.38 7.11
C MET A 29 4.80 9.08 5.84
N MET A 30 4.04 8.99 4.76
CA MET A 30 4.38 9.65 3.51
C MET A 30 4.29 11.17 3.66
N ASN A 31 3.31 11.68 4.41
CA ASN A 31 3.26 13.09 4.77
C ASN A 31 4.44 13.50 5.65
N GLU A 32 4.78 12.75 6.69
CA GLU A 32 5.88 13.07 7.62
C GLU A 32 7.26 13.04 6.93
N LEU A 33 7.52 12.04 6.08
CA LEU A 33 8.84 11.81 5.49
C LEU A 33 9.09 12.61 4.22
N PHE A 34 8.03 12.90 3.46
CA PHE A 34 8.12 13.45 2.10
C PHE A 34 7.31 14.73 1.88
N GLU A 35 6.86 15.43 2.93
CA GLU A 35 6.07 16.67 2.81
C GLU A 35 6.68 17.68 1.82
N LYS A 36 7.99 17.94 1.96
CA LYS A 36 8.70 18.94 1.14
C LYS A 36 8.75 18.51 -0.32
N GLU A 37 9.05 17.24 -0.56
CA GLU A 37 9.15 16.63 -1.88
C GLU A 37 7.78 16.55 -2.57
N LEU A 38 6.73 16.15 -1.84
CA LEU A 38 5.35 16.13 -2.32
C LEU A 38 4.88 17.54 -2.69
N ARG A 39 5.13 18.54 -1.85
CA ARG A 39 4.83 19.95 -2.17
C ARG A 39 5.56 20.44 -3.41
N ALA A 40 6.84 20.07 -3.56
CA ALA A 40 7.63 20.44 -4.74
C ALA A 40 7.09 19.79 -6.01
N LEU A 41 6.63 18.53 -5.94
CA LEU A 41 5.97 17.84 -7.05
C LEU A 41 4.61 18.45 -7.37
N SER A 42 3.79 18.80 -6.36
CA SER A 42 2.47 19.41 -6.53
C SER A 42 2.50 20.74 -7.27
N ARG A 43 3.60 21.50 -7.17
CA ARG A 43 3.82 22.72 -7.96
C ARG A 43 4.02 22.45 -9.45
N LYS A 44 4.47 21.25 -9.81
CA LYS A 44 4.75 20.83 -11.20
C LYS A 44 3.61 20.01 -11.80
N VAL A 45 2.99 19.16 -10.99
CA VAL A 45 1.95 18.22 -11.42
C VAL A 45 0.78 18.34 -10.45
N LYS A 46 -0.28 19.03 -10.89
CA LYS A 46 -1.48 19.26 -10.09
C LYS A 46 -2.08 17.91 -9.65
N GLY A 47 -2.38 17.77 -8.37
CA GLY A 47 -3.03 16.56 -7.82
C GLY A 47 -2.08 15.40 -7.49
N ILE A 48 -0.77 15.52 -7.72
CA ILE A 48 0.20 14.43 -7.48
C ILE A 48 0.32 14.05 -5.99
N GLU A 49 0.20 15.00 -5.07
CA GLU A 49 0.17 14.72 -3.62
C GLU A 49 -1.04 13.88 -3.23
N LYS A 50 -2.20 14.19 -3.82
CA LYS A 50 -3.41 13.38 -3.62
C LYS A 50 -3.26 11.98 -4.21
N ALA A 51 -2.67 11.88 -5.40
CA ALA A 51 -2.33 10.60 -6.01
C ALA A 51 -1.43 9.78 -5.09
N ALA A 52 -0.41 10.41 -4.51
CA ALA A 52 0.51 9.77 -3.58
C ALA A 52 -0.23 9.19 -2.35
N TYR A 53 -1.14 9.97 -1.72
CA TYR A 53 -1.91 9.46 -0.57
C TYR A 53 -2.85 8.31 -0.96
N LEU A 54 -3.46 8.36 -2.15
CA LEU A 54 -4.29 7.25 -2.63
C LEU A 54 -3.45 6.02 -2.98
N VAL A 55 -2.25 6.17 -3.54
CA VAL A 55 -1.30 5.05 -3.72
C VAL A 55 -1.02 4.39 -2.36
N ALA A 56 -0.75 5.18 -1.32
CA ALA A 56 -0.54 4.66 0.03
C ALA A 56 -1.73 3.85 0.55
N ILE A 57 -2.96 4.29 0.27
CA ILE A 57 -4.16 3.51 0.65
C ILE A 57 -4.32 2.23 -0.20
N LEU A 58 -3.95 2.28 -1.48
CA LEU A 58 -4.34 1.27 -2.46
C LEU A 58 -3.29 0.19 -2.68
N HIS A 59 -2.01 0.44 -2.36
CA HIS A 59 -0.89 -0.44 -2.71
C HIS A 59 -1.08 -1.91 -2.25
N ASP A 60 -1.77 -2.10 -1.13
CA ASP A 60 -1.95 -3.38 -0.45
C ASP A 60 -3.37 -3.96 -0.53
N ILE A 61 -4.30 -3.33 -1.26
CA ILE A 61 -5.71 -3.77 -1.26
C ILE A 61 -5.89 -5.20 -1.76
N GLY A 62 -5.01 -5.67 -2.64
CA GLY A 62 -4.97 -7.04 -3.14
C GLY A 62 -4.71 -8.09 -2.07
N LYS A 63 -4.30 -7.71 -0.85
CA LYS A 63 -4.18 -8.65 0.28
C LYS A 63 -5.52 -9.29 0.67
N VAL A 64 -6.65 -8.74 0.23
CA VAL A 64 -7.98 -9.36 0.38
C VAL A 64 -8.21 -10.58 -0.50
N GLY A 65 -7.38 -10.78 -1.53
CA GLY A 65 -7.58 -11.83 -2.54
C GLY A 65 -6.94 -13.18 -2.23
N ILE A 66 -5.86 -13.21 -1.44
CA ILE A 66 -5.11 -14.43 -1.11
C ILE A 66 -4.44 -14.29 0.26
N ARG A 67 -4.74 -15.22 1.17
CA ARG A 67 -3.99 -15.42 2.41
C ARG A 67 -3.44 -16.84 2.45
N ARG A 68 -2.12 -16.98 2.50
CA ARG A 68 -1.45 -18.27 2.76
C ARG A 68 -0.78 -18.21 4.13
N ASP A 69 -1.19 -19.07 5.05
CA ASP A 69 -0.51 -19.21 6.34
C ASP A 69 0.75 -20.07 6.14
N ARG A 70 1.94 -19.52 6.40
CA ARG A 70 3.23 -20.22 6.35
C ARG A 70 3.99 -19.98 7.64
N GLY A 71 4.26 -21.06 8.40
CA GLY A 71 5.04 -20.97 9.64
C GLY A 71 4.43 -20.04 10.70
N GLY A 72 3.09 -19.94 10.75
CA GLY A 72 2.39 -19.04 11.67
C GLY A 72 2.29 -17.58 11.22
N LYS A 73 2.88 -17.21 10.07
CA LYS A 73 2.77 -15.88 9.46
C LYS A 73 1.86 -15.91 8.22
N SER A 74 1.09 -14.85 7.99
CA SER A 74 0.31 -14.70 6.74
C SER A 74 1.20 -14.16 5.62
N THR A 75 1.08 -14.76 4.43
CA THR A 75 1.74 -14.29 3.20
C THR A 75 0.72 -13.97 2.12
N PHE A 76 1.00 -12.91 1.36
CA PHE A 76 0.12 -12.35 0.33
C PHE A 76 0.89 -12.29 -1.00
N PRO A 77 1.04 -13.42 -1.71
CA PRO A 77 1.80 -13.43 -2.95
C PRO A 77 1.09 -12.62 -4.04
N PHE A 78 1.83 -11.75 -4.73
CA PHE A 78 1.37 -10.91 -5.84
C PHE A 78 0.18 -9.98 -5.51
N HIS A 79 0.07 -9.57 -4.25
CA HIS A 79 -0.95 -8.63 -3.83
C HIS A 79 -0.78 -7.28 -4.54
N GLU A 80 0.45 -6.90 -4.92
CA GLU A 80 0.76 -5.70 -5.69
C GLU A 80 0.09 -5.70 -7.07
N ALA A 81 0.14 -6.86 -7.76
CA ALA A 81 -0.47 -7.03 -9.07
C ALA A 81 -2.00 -6.99 -8.98
N LEU A 82 -2.57 -7.72 -8.00
CA LEU A 82 -4.00 -7.69 -7.77
C LEU A 82 -4.46 -6.29 -7.32
N SER A 83 -3.70 -5.59 -6.48
CA SER A 83 -4.02 -4.22 -6.07
C SER A 83 -4.14 -3.31 -7.28
N ALA A 84 -3.17 -3.34 -8.19
CA ALA A 84 -3.20 -2.52 -9.39
C ALA A 84 -4.38 -2.88 -10.31
N TYR A 85 -4.67 -4.18 -10.47
CA TYR A 85 -5.83 -4.63 -11.23
C TYR A 85 -7.14 -4.13 -10.61
N MET A 86 -7.31 -4.27 -9.29
CA MET A 86 -8.49 -3.79 -8.56
C MET A 86 -8.65 -2.28 -8.71
N THR A 87 -7.55 -1.53 -8.54
CA THR A 87 -7.54 -0.07 -8.71
C THR A 87 -7.98 0.33 -10.11
N TYR A 88 -7.44 -0.31 -11.15
CA TYR A 88 -7.82 -0.06 -12.53
C TYR A 88 -9.29 -0.43 -12.82
N LYS A 89 -9.68 -1.65 -12.44
CA LYS A 89 -10.93 -2.27 -12.90
C LYS A 89 -12.16 -1.76 -12.18
N TRP A 90 -12.03 -1.46 -10.88
CA TRP A 90 -13.17 -1.17 -10.02
C TRP A 90 -13.11 0.18 -9.32
N LEU A 91 -11.92 0.77 -9.16
CA LEU A 91 -11.77 1.99 -8.37
C LEU A 91 -11.54 3.25 -9.21
N LYS A 92 -11.37 3.14 -10.53
CA LYS A 92 -11.10 4.28 -11.40
C LYS A 92 -12.09 5.43 -11.16
N ASP A 93 -13.38 5.13 -11.10
CA ASP A 93 -14.43 6.15 -10.93
C ASP A 93 -14.45 6.73 -9.50
N ASP A 94 -14.15 5.92 -8.49
CA ASP A 94 -13.98 6.40 -7.12
C ASP A 94 -12.78 7.36 -7.01
N LEU A 95 -11.66 7.06 -7.69
CA LEU A 95 -10.48 7.93 -7.72
C LEU A 95 -10.77 9.26 -8.40
N LEU A 96 -11.47 9.24 -9.53
CA LEU A 96 -11.91 10.45 -10.22
C LEU A 96 -12.86 11.27 -9.33
N SER A 97 -13.78 10.63 -8.62
CA SER A 97 -14.71 11.27 -7.69
C SER A 97 -14.00 11.87 -6.48
N LEU A 98 -12.90 11.26 -6.04
CA LEU A 98 -12.00 11.82 -5.05
C LEU A 98 -11.12 12.95 -5.64
N GLY A 99 -11.24 13.30 -6.91
CA GLY A 99 -10.56 14.45 -7.52
C GLY A 99 -9.15 14.16 -7.99
N ILE A 100 -8.81 12.90 -8.28
CA ILE A 100 -7.61 12.57 -9.04
C ILE A 100 -7.79 13.02 -10.50
N PRO A 101 -6.86 13.81 -11.05
CA PRO A 101 -6.82 14.11 -12.48
C PRO A 101 -6.71 12.83 -13.31
N GLU A 102 -7.41 12.77 -14.44
CA GLU A 102 -7.43 11.58 -15.30
C GLU A 102 -6.03 11.17 -15.78
N ASP A 103 -5.16 12.13 -16.07
CA ASP A 103 -3.78 11.87 -16.49
C ASP A 103 -2.91 11.27 -15.37
N LEU A 104 -3.32 11.41 -14.11
CA LEU A 104 -2.67 10.79 -12.95
C LEU A 104 -3.16 9.39 -12.61
N LEU A 105 -4.23 8.88 -13.24
CA LEU A 105 -4.71 7.53 -12.99
C LEU A 105 -3.67 6.46 -13.35
N GLY A 106 -3.06 6.56 -14.54
CA GLY A 106 -2.01 5.65 -14.98
C GLY A 106 -0.81 5.62 -14.03
N PRO A 107 -0.20 6.78 -13.70
CA PRO A 107 0.85 6.89 -12.69
C PRO A 107 0.48 6.31 -11.33
N THR A 108 -0.75 6.55 -10.85
CA THR A 108 -1.26 6.04 -9.56
C THR A 108 -1.32 4.51 -9.57
N ILE A 109 -1.94 3.92 -10.60
CA ILE A 109 -2.09 2.47 -10.74
C ILE A 109 -0.72 1.79 -10.89
N TYR A 110 0.19 2.40 -11.64
CA TYR A 110 1.55 1.88 -11.78
C TYR A 110 2.31 1.89 -10.45
N ALA A 111 2.23 2.98 -9.69
CA ALA A 111 2.88 3.06 -8.39
C ALA A 111 2.34 1.99 -7.41
N VAL A 112 1.04 1.72 -7.46
CA VAL A 112 0.41 0.59 -6.75
C VAL A 112 1.00 -0.75 -7.21
N ALA A 113 1.20 -0.98 -8.51
CA ALA A 113 1.80 -2.22 -9.00
C ALA A 113 3.27 -2.37 -8.54
N MET A 114 4.03 -1.28 -8.56
CA MET A 114 5.50 -1.32 -8.53
C MET A 114 6.13 -1.00 -7.17
N HIS A 115 5.34 -0.86 -6.11
CA HIS A 115 5.84 -0.49 -4.79
C HIS A 115 6.87 -1.48 -4.17
N HIS A 116 6.84 -2.77 -4.56
CA HIS A 116 7.88 -3.75 -4.22
C HIS A 116 8.91 -3.98 -5.33
N HIS A 117 8.63 -3.56 -6.57
CA HIS A 117 9.34 -4.02 -7.77
C HIS A 117 10.66 -3.31 -8.08
N ALA A 118 11.06 -2.29 -7.32
CA ALA A 118 12.48 -1.91 -7.29
C ALA A 118 13.39 -3.08 -6.83
N MET A 119 12.83 -4.17 -6.27
CA MET A 119 13.57 -5.25 -5.63
C MET A 119 13.22 -6.69 -6.07
N ARG A 120 12.30 -6.96 -7.01
CA ARG A 120 11.91 -8.35 -7.40
C ARG A 120 11.43 -8.50 -8.86
N ASP A 121 11.86 -9.59 -9.52
CA ASP A 121 11.34 -10.05 -10.81
C ASP A 121 9.82 -10.25 -10.76
N ALA A 122 9.13 -9.58 -11.67
CA ALA A 122 7.71 -9.31 -11.56
C ALA A 122 6.85 -10.35 -12.30
N PHE A 123 5.86 -10.91 -11.59
CA PHE A 123 4.69 -11.62 -12.12
C PHE A 123 4.85 -13.06 -12.63
N ASP A 124 5.82 -13.84 -12.13
CA ASP A 124 5.81 -15.30 -12.33
C ASP A 124 4.77 -16.00 -11.42
N MET A 125 3.50 -15.65 -11.61
CA MET A 125 2.36 -16.23 -10.89
C MET A 125 2.18 -17.73 -11.22
N GLU A 126 2.57 -18.13 -12.43
CA GLU A 126 2.56 -19.51 -12.90
C GLU A 126 3.52 -20.38 -12.10
N ALA A 127 4.78 -19.96 -11.90
CA ALA A 127 5.73 -20.69 -11.06
C ALA A 127 5.33 -20.77 -9.57
N ARG A 128 4.34 -19.99 -9.13
CA ARG A 128 3.81 -20.00 -7.75
C ARG A 128 2.48 -20.72 -7.60
N ASN A 129 2.00 -21.37 -8.67
CA ASN A 129 0.72 -22.10 -8.73
C ASN A 129 -0.45 -21.24 -8.24
N ILE A 130 -0.57 -20.01 -8.74
CA ILE A 130 -1.73 -19.16 -8.49
C ILE A 130 -2.54 -19.07 -9.77
N GLY A 131 -3.68 -19.75 -9.79
CA GLY A 131 -4.62 -19.70 -10.93
C GLY A 131 -5.71 -18.64 -10.77
N VAL A 132 -6.15 -18.38 -9.53
CA VAL A 132 -7.30 -17.53 -9.20
C VAL A 132 -7.08 -16.78 -7.90
N PHE A 133 -7.44 -15.50 -7.88
CA PHE A 133 -7.60 -14.68 -6.68
C PHE A 133 -9.07 -14.67 -6.25
N LYS A 134 -9.36 -14.86 -4.95
CA LYS A 134 -10.73 -14.84 -4.42
C LYS A 134 -10.88 -13.69 -3.42
N ILE A 135 -11.63 -12.66 -3.78
CA ILE A 135 -11.74 -11.43 -2.97
C ILE A 135 -12.70 -11.66 -1.81
N LYS A 136 -12.23 -11.42 -0.58
CA LYS A 136 -13.02 -11.64 0.64
C LYS A 136 -12.77 -10.58 1.72
N GLY A 137 -13.84 -10.24 2.44
CA GLY A 137 -13.82 -9.36 3.61
C GLY A 137 -13.65 -7.88 3.29
N ILE A 138 -13.65 -7.50 2.00
CA ILE A 138 -13.44 -6.11 1.59
C ILE A 138 -14.74 -5.30 1.75
N ALA A 139 -15.91 -5.90 1.53
CA ALA A 139 -17.19 -5.19 1.65
C ALA A 139 -17.48 -4.69 3.08
N SER A 140 -16.99 -5.40 4.09
CA SER A 140 -17.10 -5.02 5.50
C SER A 140 -15.91 -4.20 6.01
N SER A 141 -14.93 -3.92 5.15
CA SER A 141 -13.73 -3.20 5.55
C SER A 141 -13.94 -1.69 5.56
N ARG A 142 -13.18 -0.97 6.38
CA ARG A 142 -13.18 0.50 6.34
C ARG A 142 -12.73 1.10 5.02
N LEU A 143 -11.95 0.35 4.22
CA LEU A 143 -11.59 0.80 2.87
C LEU A 143 -12.83 0.97 1.99
N ALA A 144 -13.89 0.20 2.19
CA ALA A 144 -15.15 0.34 1.47
C ALA A 144 -15.98 1.58 1.89
N GLU A 145 -15.59 2.27 2.98
CA GLU A 145 -16.15 3.59 3.31
C GLU A 145 -15.56 4.68 2.41
N LEU A 146 -14.29 4.54 2.01
CA LEU A 146 -13.60 5.46 1.12
C LEU A 146 -13.85 5.13 -0.36
N PHE A 147 -13.98 3.84 -0.67
CA PHE A 147 -14.19 3.32 -2.02
C PHE A 147 -15.46 2.44 -2.07
N PRO A 148 -16.65 3.03 -2.21
CA PRO A 148 -17.91 2.29 -2.19
C PRO A 148 -17.97 1.16 -3.22
N SER A 149 -17.33 1.32 -4.37
CA SER A 149 -17.26 0.32 -5.45
C SER A 149 -16.61 -1.00 -5.00
N LEU A 150 -15.81 -1.00 -3.92
CA LEU A 150 -15.24 -2.23 -3.36
C LEU A 150 -16.29 -3.23 -2.88
N LYS A 151 -17.48 -2.76 -2.46
CA LYS A 151 -18.55 -3.66 -1.99
C LYS A 151 -19.01 -4.62 -3.09
N GLU A 152 -18.97 -4.17 -4.34
CA GLU A 152 -19.33 -4.98 -5.51
C GLU A 152 -18.27 -6.02 -5.88
N THR A 153 -17.11 -6.01 -5.21
CA THR A 153 -15.99 -6.90 -5.50
C THR A 153 -15.95 -8.14 -4.60
N GLU A 154 -16.74 -8.13 -3.52
CA GLU A 154 -16.83 -9.24 -2.57
C GLU A 154 -17.26 -10.53 -3.26
N GLY A 155 -16.52 -11.62 -3.01
CA GLY A 155 -16.80 -12.93 -3.58
C GLY A 155 -16.41 -13.08 -5.05
N LYS A 156 -15.91 -12.03 -5.73
CA LYS A 156 -15.42 -12.16 -7.10
C LYS A 156 -14.15 -13.02 -7.15
N GLU A 157 -14.09 -13.82 -8.22
CA GLU A 157 -12.92 -14.60 -8.59
C GLU A 157 -12.26 -13.94 -9.81
N VAL A 158 -10.95 -13.72 -9.74
CA VAL A 158 -10.18 -13.10 -10.82
C VAL A 158 -9.07 -14.05 -11.24
N MET A 159 -8.97 -14.32 -12.55
CA MET A 159 -7.94 -15.19 -13.09
C MET A 159 -6.56 -14.52 -12.99
N ALA A 160 -5.56 -15.27 -12.54
CA ALA A 160 -4.21 -14.71 -12.37
C ALA A 160 -3.60 -14.19 -13.68
N ASN A 161 -3.88 -14.87 -14.80
CA ASN A 161 -3.44 -14.42 -16.13
C ASN A 161 -4.11 -13.12 -16.57
N GLU A 162 -5.36 -12.88 -16.17
CA GLU A 162 -6.02 -11.59 -16.44
C GLU A 162 -5.32 -10.46 -15.68
N VAL A 163 -5.01 -10.68 -14.39
CA VAL A 163 -4.26 -9.72 -13.57
C VAL A 163 -2.90 -9.44 -14.18
N LYS A 164 -2.12 -10.49 -14.49
CA LYS A 164 -0.79 -10.37 -15.10
C LYS A 164 -0.84 -9.59 -16.41
N ASN A 165 -1.68 -9.99 -17.35
CA ASN A 165 -1.78 -9.34 -18.67
C ASN A 165 -2.15 -7.86 -18.52
N LYS A 166 -3.07 -7.54 -17.60
CA LYS A 166 -3.47 -6.15 -17.40
C LYS A 166 -2.37 -5.29 -16.78
N VAL A 167 -1.61 -5.84 -15.82
CA VAL A 167 -0.49 -5.11 -15.22
C VAL A 167 0.64 -4.87 -16.24
N LEU A 168 0.90 -5.83 -17.13
CA LEU A 168 1.86 -5.66 -18.23
C LEU A 168 1.41 -4.57 -19.21
N ASP A 169 0.15 -4.57 -19.64
CA ASP A 169 -0.45 -3.54 -20.50
C ASP A 169 -0.35 -2.13 -19.87
N LEU A 170 -0.59 -2.03 -18.56
CA LEU A 170 -0.44 -0.77 -17.82
C LEU A 170 1.03 -0.31 -17.75
N ALA A 171 1.97 -1.22 -17.59
CA ALA A 171 3.39 -0.91 -17.57
C ALA A 171 3.88 -0.39 -18.94
N GLU A 172 3.46 -1.03 -20.03
CA GLU A 172 3.77 -0.59 -21.40
C GLU A 172 3.21 0.80 -21.69
N THR A 173 1.95 1.03 -21.30
CA THR A 173 1.30 2.34 -21.44
C THR A 173 2.05 3.42 -20.66
N LEU A 174 2.52 3.12 -19.44
CA LEU A 174 3.26 4.10 -18.64
C LEU A 174 4.66 4.37 -19.23
N ILE A 175 5.34 3.38 -19.82
CA ILE A 175 6.63 3.60 -20.47
C ILE A 175 6.54 4.72 -21.53
N ALA A 176 5.41 4.80 -22.23
CA ALA A 176 5.13 5.84 -23.22
C ALA A 176 4.62 7.17 -22.61
N SER A 177 4.31 7.22 -21.31
CA SER A 177 3.74 8.39 -20.64
C SER A 177 4.78 9.43 -20.28
N ARG A 178 4.42 10.71 -20.47
CA ARG A 178 5.20 11.87 -19.97
C ARG A 178 5.34 11.88 -18.44
N LEU A 179 4.45 11.19 -17.72
CA LEU A 179 4.40 11.12 -16.25
C LEU A 179 5.08 9.87 -15.69
N LYS A 180 5.86 9.16 -16.51
CA LYS A 180 6.64 7.98 -16.10
C LYS A 180 7.50 8.27 -14.87
N ARG A 181 8.20 9.40 -14.86
CA ARG A 181 9.09 9.80 -13.76
C ARG A 181 8.31 9.92 -12.45
N GLU A 182 7.18 10.62 -12.48
CA GLU A 182 6.34 10.83 -11.31
C GLU A 182 5.81 9.50 -10.76
N ALA A 183 5.40 8.58 -11.64
CA ALA A 183 4.96 7.25 -11.23
C ALA A 183 6.07 6.46 -10.49
N PHE A 184 7.32 6.51 -10.97
CA PHE A 184 8.47 5.90 -10.27
C PHE A 184 8.74 6.56 -8.91
N VAL A 185 8.63 7.89 -8.84
CA VAL A 185 8.82 8.62 -7.58
C VAL A 185 7.73 8.24 -6.57
N LEU A 186 6.46 8.15 -7.00
CA LEU A 186 5.35 7.70 -6.17
C LEU A 186 5.58 6.28 -5.65
N ALA A 187 6.00 5.36 -6.52
CA ALA A 187 6.33 3.98 -6.14
C ALA A 187 7.44 3.93 -5.07
N GLY A 188 8.47 4.77 -5.22
CA GLY A 188 9.54 4.90 -4.24
C GLY A 188 9.06 5.45 -2.90
N PHE A 189 8.25 6.51 -2.90
CA PHE A 189 7.70 7.09 -1.67
C PHE A 189 6.84 6.09 -0.90
N VAL A 190 5.92 5.39 -1.57
CA VAL A 190 5.07 4.40 -0.88
C VAL A 190 5.91 3.24 -0.35
N SER A 191 6.95 2.80 -1.05
CA SER A 191 7.83 1.70 -0.60
C SER A 191 8.55 2.04 0.73
N VAL A 192 9.09 3.26 0.83
CA VAL A 192 9.75 3.72 2.06
C VAL A 192 8.73 3.96 3.17
N ALA A 193 7.58 4.56 2.85
CA ALA A 193 6.52 4.82 3.83
C ALA A 193 5.88 3.52 4.37
N ASP A 194 5.66 2.50 3.53
CA ASP A 194 5.24 1.14 3.91
C ASP A 194 6.24 0.55 4.91
N SER A 195 7.52 0.58 4.57
CA SER A 195 8.59 0.07 5.42
C SER A 195 8.66 0.80 6.78
N ALA A 196 8.45 2.12 6.81
CA ALA A 196 8.36 2.91 8.04
C ALA A 196 7.10 2.60 8.87
N ALA A 197 5.95 2.46 8.22
CA ALA A 197 4.70 2.07 8.87
C ALA A 197 4.80 0.66 9.49
N ALA A 198 5.36 -0.30 8.76
CA ALA A 198 5.62 -1.65 9.26
C ALA A 198 6.59 -1.63 10.45
N LEU A 199 7.66 -0.83 10.38
CA LEU A 199 8.59 -0.65 11.50
C LEU A 199 7.89 -0.04 12.73
N LEU A 200 7.04 0.95 12.54
CA LEU A 200 6.30 1.59 13.63
C LEU A 200 5.29 0.63 14.29
N PHE A 201 4.50 -0.07 13.48
CA PHE A 201 3.45 -0.96 13.98
C PHE A 201 4.04 -2.21 14.63
N ARG A 202 5.02 -2.83 13.97
CA ARG A 202 5.54 -4.16 14.34
C ARG A 202 6.81 -4.08 15.16
N GLY A 203 7.60 -3.00 15.04
CA GLY A 203 8.96 -2.90 15.59
C GLY A 203 9.08 -3.20 17.09
N LYS A 204 8.13 -2.74 17.91
CA LYS A 204 8.08 -3.03 19.35
C LYS A 204 7.91 -4.52 19.67
N HIS A 205 7.28 -5.29 18.78
CA HIS A 205 6.94 -6.70 19.03
C HIS A 205 8.09 -7.67 18.73
N TYR A 206 9.18 -7.18 18.15
CA TYR A 206 10.31 -7.99 17.70
C TYR A 206 11.67 -7.40 18.12
N SER A 207 11.67 -6.41 19.02
CA SER A 207 12.84 -5.54 19.25
C SER A 207 14.11 -6.22 19.76
N ASP A 208 14.07 -7.48 20.21
CA ASP A 208 15.18 -8.08 20.94
C ASP A 208 15.60 -9.50 20.48
N GLN A 209 14.98 -10.12 19.46
CA GLN A 209 15.22 -11.55 19.16
C GLN A 209 15.25 -11.95 17.67
N GLU A 210 15.03 -11.06 16.70
CA GLU A 210 15.26 -11.36 15.27
C GLU A 210 16.43 -10.55 14.71
N PRO A 211 17.22 -11.09 13.75
CA PRO A 211 18.22 -10.31 13.04
C PRO A 211 17.58 -9.08 12.37
N ILE A 212 18.29 -7.96 12.41
CA ILE A 212 17.85 -6.58 12.12
C ILE A 212 17.28 -6.36 10.69
N ASP A 213 17.24 -7.38 9.84
CA ASP A 213 16.78 -7.36 8.44
C ASP A 213 15.93 -8.61 8.09
N SER A 214 14.90 -8.94 8.87
CA SER A 214 13.89 -9.92 8.43
C SER A 214 12.84 -9.22 7.57
N THR A 215 12.19 -9.92 6.63
CA THR A 215 11.07 -9.37 5.83
C THR A 215 9.91 -8.86 6.69
N ALA A 216 9.93 -9.11 8.00
CA ALA A 216 8.94 -8.60 8.95
C ALA A 216 9.25 -7.17 9.41
N ILE A 217 10.54 -6.75 9.47
CA ILE A 217 10.97 -5.42 9.99
C ILE A 217 12.22 -4.92 9.26
N PRO A 218 12.11 -3.84 8.45
CA PRO A 218 13.24 -3.22 7.78
C PRO A 218 13.96 -2.21 8.68
N LYS A 219 14.56 -2.65 9.80
CA LYS A 219 15.07 -1.74 10.87
C LYS A 219 16.31 -0.94 10.45
N LYS A 220 17.25 -1.53 9.71
CA LYS A 220 18.55 -0.89 9.42
C LYS A 220 18.45 0.29 8.46
N PHE A 221 17.86 0.06 7.29
CA PHE A 221 17.79 1.08 6.24
C PHE A 221 16.76 2.17 6.56
N ILE A 222 15.61 1.77 7.11
CA ILE A 222 14.58 2.74 7.51
C ILE A 222 15.00 3.54 8.74
N GLY A 223 15.68 2.91 9.70
CA GLY A 223 16.25 3.64 10.84
C GLY A 223 17.16 4.78 10.39
N ARG A 224 18.06 4.52 9.42
CA ARG A 224 18.91 5.57 8.83
C ARG A 224 18.10 6.64 8.09
N ALA A 225 17.12 6.24 7.28
CA ALA A 225 16.27 7.19 6.55
C ALA A 225 15.47 8.11 7.50
N LEU A 226 15.00 7.57 8.63
CA LEU A 226 14.34 8.34 9.69
C LEU A 226 15.32 9.33 10.34
N GLU A 227 16.52 8.87 10.70
CA GLU A 227 17.57 9.72 11.29
C GLU A 227 18.01 10.86 10.36
N GLU A 228 18.15 10.60 9.05
CA GLU A 228 18.43 11.63 8.03
C GLU A 228 17.32 12.69 7.94
N LYS A 229 16.10 12.34 8.33
CA LYS A 229 14.94 13.25 8.42
C LYS A 229 14.81 13.89 9.81
N GLY A 230 15.76 13.65 10.71
CA GLY A 230 15.77 14.19 12.07
C GLY A 230 14.82 13.48 13.03
N VAL A 231 14.34 12.28 12.66
CA VAL A 231 13.43 11.47 13.49
C VAL A 231 14.24 10.50 14.34
N ASN A 232 14.15 10.63 15.66
CA ASN A 232 14.80 9.70 16.58
C ASN A 232 14.12 8.33 16.54
N LEU A 233 14.89 7.26 16.28
CA LEU A 233 14.33 5.91 16.13
C LEU A 233 13.64 5.38 17.40
N SER A 234 14.20 5.65 18.58
CA SER A 234 13.60 5.21 19.85
C SER A 234 12.29 5.95 20.13
N GLU A 235 12.26 7.26 19.89
CA GLU A 235 11.05 8.07 19.99
C GLU A 235 9.99 7.62 18.98
N PHE A 236 10.38 7.41 17.73
CA PHE A 236 9.53 6.91 16.66
C PHE A 236 8.90 5.58 17.06
N LEU A 237 9.73 4.62 17.46
CA LEU A 237 9.27 3.32 17.91
C LEU A 237 8.40 3.42 19.16
N SER A 238 8.55 4.44 20.02
CA SER A 238 7.73 4.60 21.24
C SER A 238 6.29 5.03 20.97
N ARG A 239 5.99 5.59 19.78
CA ARG A 239 4.64 6.08 19.42
C ARG A 239 3.60 4.97 19.54
N LYS A 240 2.40 5.33 20.01
CA LYS A 240 1.26 4.40 20.11
C LYS A 240 0.43 4.50 18.84
N VAL A 241 0.20 3.37 18.18
CA VAL A 241 -0.69 3.29 17.01
C VAL A 241 -2.12 3.01 17.47
N GLU A 242 -3.00 3.99 17.31
CA GLU A 242 -4.44 3.83 17.55
C GLU A 242 -5.16 3.86 16.20
N CYS A 243 -5.55 2.68 15.70
CA CYS A 243 -6.01 2.54 14.32
C CYS A 243 -7.19 3.45 13.94
N ASP A 244 -8.12 3.71 14.86
CA ASP A 244 -9.25 4.61 14.62
C ASP A 244 -8.82 6.07 14.46
N LYS A 245 -7.86 6.50 15.27
CA LYS A 245 -7.28 7.84 15.20
C LYS A 245 -6.46 7.99 13.91
N VAL A 246 -5.57 7.02 13.64
CA VAL A 246 -4.74 6.99 12.43
C VAL A 246 -5.59 7.03 11.16
N TRP A 247 -6.68 6.25 11.12
CA TRP A 247 -7.63 6.27 10.00
C TRP A 247 -8.27 7.64 9.81
N LYS A 248 -8.78 8.27 10.88
CA LYS A 248 -9.37 9.63 10.80
C LYS A 248 -8.35 10.66 10.34
N ASP A 249 -7.15 10.65 10.90
CA ASP A 249 -6.09 11.60 10.57
C ASP A 249 -5.66 11.46 9.09
N ALA A 250 -5.54 10.23 8.59
CA ALA A 250 -5.25 9.98 7.17
C ALA A 250 -6.38 10.45 6.24
N LEU A 251 -7.65 10.23 6.62
CA LEU A 251 -8.79 10.70 5.83
C LEU A 251 -8.84 12.23 5.72
N ASN A 252 -8.38 12.97 6.73
CA ASN A 252 -8.30 14.43 6.67
C ASN A 252 -7.28 14.93 5.62
N LEU A 253 -6.28 14.12 5.27
CA LEU A 253 -5.31 14.44 4.21
C LEU A 253 -5.85 14.07 2.81
N ILE A 254 -6.75 13.09 2.72
CA ILE A 254 -7.29 12.59 1.45
C ILE A 254 -8.55 13.35 1.03
N LYS A 255 -9.47 13.63 1.97
CA LYS A 255 -10.73 14.28 1.65
C LYS A 255 -10.47 15.75 1.29
N PRO A 256 -11.17 16.30 0.28
CA PRO A 256 -11.01 17.71 -0.07
C PRO A 256 -11.32 18.59 1.15
N SER A 257 -10.46 19.58 1.41
CA SER A 257 -10.82 20.69 2.28
C SER A 257 -11.93 21.47 1.56
N PHE A 258 -13.14 21.42 2.10
CA PHE A 258 -14.25 22.25 1.64
C PHE A 258 -14.02 23.71 2.04
#